data_AF-A0A6B0TBG6-F1
#
_entry.id   AF-A0A6B0TBG6-F1
#
_cell.length_a   1.000
_cell.length_b   1.000
_cell.length_c   1.000
_cell.angle_alpha   90.00
_cell.angle_beta   90.00
_cell.angle_gamma   90.00
#
_symmetry.space_group_name_H-M   'P 1'
#
loop_
_entity.id
_entity.type
_entity.pdbx_description
1 polymer ?
#
loop_
_entity_poly.entity_id
_entity_poly.type
_entity_poly.pdbx_seq_one_letter_code
_entity_poly.pdbx_strand_id
1 'polypeptide(L)'
;MTVRYRDGIEIELSDGTRVVCDADQPDGDVAVVSHAHGDHLPEGETTAVCSELTAALGTARRDEPLHRTTDDRVDLVPAGHVAGSRAAIITDPDGTRYCYTGDVCTRSRFYLDGFEVPDVDVLITEATYGEPEYVFPDHDELVAEIHGWLTDTDRPVILLGYALGRAQKLQLLAERAGRTVYTTDAVKRVNGPIEDALGVEFPAQSFTDDVELTAEDALVLPMTSGRLDWIQDLAADLDAPVAGFSGWAVDSSFKFRGDYDVTFALSDHCDFAELCGLVEAADPDQIYTQHGSGDTLADYLTSEGYDAQTIKQNQTSLGEF
;
A
#
# COMPACT_ATOMS: atom_id res chain seq x y z
N MET A 1 -8.03 17.69 22.26
CA MET A 1 -7.23 17.21 21.12
C MET A 1 -6.88 15.77 21.41
N THR A 2 -7.48 14.82 20.69
CA THR A 2 -7.24 13.41 20.96
C THR A 2 -7.21 12.62 19.67
N VAL A 3 -6.02 12.18 19.27
CA VAL A 3 -5.84 11.11 18.27
C VAL A 3 -5.74 9.79 19.02
N ARG A 4 -6.49 8.77 18.61
CA ARG A 4 -6.49 7.44 19.22
C ARG A 4 -6.55 6.36 18.16
N TYR A 5 -5.96 5.21 18.44
CA TYR A 5 -6.15 4.02 17.63
C TYR A 5 -7.10 3.08 18.36
N ARG A 6 -8.30 2.88 17.81
CA ARG A 6 -9.30 1.91 18.29
C ARG A 6 -9.51 0.85 17.22
N ASP A 7 -10.64 0.91 16.53
CA ASP A 7 -10.95 0.08 15.38
C ASP A 7 -10.32 0.64 14.08
N GLY A 8 -10.00 1.93 14.10
CA GLY A 8 -9.17 2.67 13.15
C GLY A 8 -8.58 3.88 13.87
N ILE A 9 -8.03 4.85 13.12
CA ILE A 9 -7.54 6.11 13.69
C ILE A 9 -8.71 7.06 13.92
N GLU A 10 -9.03 7.34 15.19
CA GLU A 10 -10.03 8.31 15.62
C GLU A 10 -9.36 9.66 15.91
N ILE A 11 -9.84 10.72 15.26
CA ILE A 11 -9.47 12.12 15.51
C ILE A 11 -10.71 12.83 16.07
N GLU A 12 -10.67 13.21 17.34
CA GLU A 12 -11.72 13.97 18.02
C GLU A 12 -11.43 15.48 17.90
N LEU A 13 -12.26 16.18 17.11
CA LEU A 13 -12.14 17.60 16.82
C LEU A 13 -12.64 18.46 18.00
N SER A 14 -12.30 19.76 18.01
CA SER A 14 -12.65 20.68 19.10
C SER A 14 -14.15 20.86 19.36
N ASP A 15 -15.02 20.58 18.38
CA ASP A 15 -16.48 20.61 18.53
C ASP A 15 -17.09 19.27 18.98
N GLY A 16 -16.25 18.25 19.19
CA GLY A 16 -16.64 16.90 19.59
C GLY A 16 -16.95 15.95 18.43
N THR A 17 -16.86 16.41 17.18
CA THR A 17 -16.98 15.54 15.99
C THR A 17 -15.85 14.51 15.97
N ARG A 18 -16.17 13.25 15.70
CA ARG A 18 -15.19 12.16 15.55
C ARG A 18 -15.02 11.78 14.09
N VAL A 19 -13.82 11.99 13.56
CA VAL A 19 -13.40 11.46 12.26
C VAL A 19 -12.68 10.15 12.49
N VAL A 20 -13.12 9.07 11.84
CA VAL A 20 -12.55 7.72 11.99
C VAL A 20 -12.02 7.26 10.64
N CYS A 21 -10.70 7.05 10.57
CA CYS A 21 -10.01 6.63 9.37
C CYS A 21 -9.68 5.13 9.41
N ASP A 22 -9.96 4.43 8.32
CA ASP A 22 -9.60 3.02 8.06
C ASP A 22 -10.00 2.07 9.20
N ALA A 23 -11.23 2.24 9.69
CA ALA A 23 -11.82 1.33 10.67
C ALA A 23 -12.54 0.16 10.00
N ASP A 24 -12.48 -1.03 10.61
CA ASP A 24 -13.23 -2.20 10.16
C ASP A 24 -14.74 -1.97 10.28
N GLN A 25 -15.21 -1.34 11.35
CA GLN A 25 -16.61 -1.04 11.65
C GLN A 25 -16.72 0.43 12.12
N PRO A 26 -16.64 1.40 11.21
CA PRO A 26 -16.57 2.82 11.57
C PRO A 26 -17.81 3.28 12.37
N ASP A 27 -17.58 3.79 13.58
CA ASP A 27 -18.61 4.27 14.52
C ASP A 27 -18.56 5.79 14.76
N GLY A 28 -17.71 6.49 14.00
CA GLY A 28 -17.53 7.94 14.03
C GLY A 28 -18.63 8.72 13.32
N ASP A 29 -18.60 10.04 13.46
CA ASP A 29 -19.50 10.95 12.74
C ASP A 29 -19.13 11.06 11.26
N VAL A 30 -17.82 10.95 10.96
CA VAL A 30 -17.26 10.93 9.60
C VAL A 30 -16.34 9.72 9.46
N ALA A 31 -16.66 8.82 8.53
CA ALA A 31 -15.78 7.72 8.17
C ALA A 31 -14.90 8.11 6.98
N VAL A 32 -13.61 7.79 7.04
CA VAL A 32 -12.64 7.99 5.96
C VAL A 32 -12.05 6.64 5.58
N VAL A 33 -11.94 6.37 4.28
CA VAL A 33 -11.22 5.19 3.76
C VAL A 33 -10.10 5.70 2.84
N SER A 34 -8.85 5.50 3.26
CA SER A 34 -7.66 6.00 2.56
C SER A 34 -7.47 5.26 1.24
N HIS A 35 -7.57 3.94 1.23
CA HIS A 35 -7.36 3.11 0.05
C HIS A 35 -8.02 1.72 0.15
N ALA A 36 -7.95 0.97 -0.94
CA ALA A 36 -8.72 -0.26 -1.12
C ALA A 36 -7.91 -1.55 -0.84
N HIS A 37 -6.93 -1.55 0.06
CA HIS A 37 -6.37 -2.80 0.59
C HIS A 37 -7.26 -3.44 1.65
N GLY A 38 -7.04 -4.72 1.91
CA GLY A 38 -8.00 -5.52 2.70
C GLY A 38 -8.08 -5.09 4.16
N ASP A 39 -6.96 -4.63 4.69
CA ASP A 39 -6.69 -4.15 6.05
C ASP A 39 -7.07 -2.69 6.30
N HIS A 40 -7.57 -1.98 5.28
CA HIS A 40 -8.07 -0.60 5.39
C HIS A 40 -9.55 -0.49 4.99
N LEU A 41 -10.12 -1.55 4.42
CA LEU A 41 -11.49 -1.55 3.94
C LEU A 41 -12.46 -2.00 5.06
N PRO A 42 -13.52 -1.22 5.34
CA PRO A 42 -14.52 -1.57 6.34
C PRO A 42 -15.30 -2.85 6.02
N GLU A 43 -15.59 -3.66 7.02
CA GLU A 43 -16.49 -4.80 6.95
C GLU A 43 -17.92 -4.35 6.60
N GLY A 44 -18.56 -5.08 5.68
CA GLY A 44 -19.94 -4.81 5.29
C GLY A 44 -20.14 -3.56 4.43
N GLU A 45 -21.40 -3.22 4.19
CA GLU A 45 -21.78 -2.04 3.39
C GLU A 45 -21.53 -0.75 4.18
N THR A 46 -20.64 0.10 3.68
CA THR A 46 -20.20 1.32 4.37
C THR A 46 -20.25 2.53 3.45
N THR A 47 -20.57 3.71 4.01
CA THR A 47 -20.45 5.01 3.33
C THR A 47 -19.32 5.80 3.96
N ALA A 48 -18.32 6.21 3.17
CA ALA A 48 -17.12 6.88 3.67
C ALA A 48 -16.59 7.95 2.71
N VAL A 49 -15.86 8.92 3.27
CA VAL A 49 -15.08 9.90 2.51
C VAL A 49 -13.87 9.16 1.93
N CYS A 50 -13.86 8.99 0.61
CA CYS A 50 -12.79 8.31 -0.12
C CYS A 50 -12.73 8.79 -1.57
N SER A 51 -11.69 8.38 -2.31
CA SER A 51 -11.64 8.65 -3.75
C SER A 51 -12.66 7.79 -4.50
N GLU A 52 -13.09 8.26 -5.67
CA GLU A 52 -13.97 7.49 -6.57
C GLU A 52 -13.34 6.14 -6.95
N LEU A 53 -12.02 6.13 -7.19
CA LEU A 53 -11.28 4.91 -7.51
C LEU A 53 -11.16 3.96 -6.31
N THR A 54 -11.00 4.47 -5.08
CA THR A 54 -11.05 3.65 -3.86
C THR A 54 -12.40 2.97 -3.69
N ALA A 55 -13.52 3.69 -3.89
CA ALA A 55 -14.86 3.12 -3.83
C ALA A 55 -15.10 2.04 -4.90
N ALA A 56 -14.68 2.30 -6.15
CA ALA A 56 -14.79 1.35 -7.25
C ALA A 56 -13.95 0.08 -6.99
N LEU A 57 -12.70 0.25 -6.54
CA LEU A 57 -11.80 -0.86 -6.20
C LEU A 57 -12.29 -1.66 -4.98
N GLY A 58 -12.76 -0.99 -3.94
CA GLY A 58 -13.35 -1.63 -2.76
C GLY A 58 -14.52 -2.52 -3.16
N THR A 59 -15.45 -1.98 -3.96
CA THR A 59 -16.62 -2.71 -4.47
C THR A 59 -16.24 -3.83 -5.44
N ALA A 60 -15.20 -3.68 -6.26
CA ALA A 60 -14.75 -4.75 -7.17
C ALA A 60 -14.07 -5.92 -6.44
N ARG A 61 -13.56 -5.68 -5.22
CA ARG A 61 -12.81 -6.64 -4.41
C ARG A 61 -13.64 -7.33 -3.34
N ARG A 62 -14.80 -6.79 -2.97
CA ARG A 62 -15.69 -7.29 -1.90
C ARG A 62 -17.09 -7.56 -2.44
N ASP A 63 -17.86 -8.35 -1.70
CA ASP A 63 -19.26 -8.62 -2.02
C ASP A 63 -20.15 -7.43 -1.60
N GLU A 64 -19.78 -6.74 -0.52
CA GLU A 64 -20.45 -5.55 -0.02
C GLU A 64 -19.85 -4.26 -0.61
N PRO A 65 -20.69 -3.31 -1.08
CA PRO A 65 -20.21 -2.09 -1.73
C PRO A 65 -19.67 -1.06 -0.73
N LEU A 66 -18.64 -0.33 -1.17
CA LEU A 66 -18.15 0.89 -0.52
C LEU A 66 -18.74 2.10 -1.23
N HIS A 67 -19.59 2.87 -0.54
CA HIS A 67 -20.20 4.07 -1.06
C HIS A 67 -19.36 5.30 -0.75
N ARG A 68 -19.04 6.09 -1.77
CA ARG A 68 -18.32 7.34 -1.59
C ARG A 68 -19.24 8.46 -1.10
N THR A 69 -18.77 9.22 -0.11
CA THR A 69 -19.31 10.52 0.29
C THR A 69 -18.21 11.60 0.33
N THR A 70 -18.58 12.81 0.76
CA THR A 70 -17.67 13.94 1.02
C THR A 70 -18.03 14.61 2.35
N ASP A 71 -17.06 15.25 3.00
CA ASP A 71 -17.29 16.12 4.15
C ASP A 71 -16.46 17.40 3.96
N ASP A 72 -17.02 18.57 4.29
CA ASP A 72 -16.38 19.87 4.07
C ASP A 72 -15.11 20.08 4.92
N ARG A 73 -14.88 19.24 5.93
CA ARG A 73 -13.68 19.27 6.77
C ARG A 73 -12.55 18.39 6.26
N VAL A 74 -12.82 17.53 5.26
CA VAL A 74 -11.89 16.49 4.80
C VAL A 74 -11.51 16.71 3.34
N ASP A 75 -10.27 17.13 3.12
CA ASP A 75 -9.66 17.18 1.79
C ASP A 75 -8.85 15.90 1.53
N LEU A 76 -8.99 15.34 0.33
CA LEU A 76 -8.30 14.11 -0.07
C LEU A 76 -7.20 14.41 -1.10
N VAL A 77 -5.95 14.10 -0.77
CA VAL A 77 -4.78 14.27 -1.66
C VAL A 77 -4.15 12.92 -2.00
N PRO A 78 -3.59 12.71 -3.21
CA PRO A 78 -3.01 11.41 -3.60
C PRO A 78 -1.90 10.97 -2.64
N ALA A 79 -1.98 9.77 -2.06
CA ALA A 79 -0.95 9.26 -1.13
C ALA A 79 0.22 8.55 -1.81
N GLY A 80 0.16 8.37 -3.14
CA GLY A 80 1.20 7.70 -3.92
C GLY A 80 1.38 6.20 -3.63
N HIS A 81 0.59 5.59 -2.74
CA HIS A 81 0.74 4.17 -2.35
C HIS A 81 0.21 3.20 -3.42
N VAL A 82 -1.09 3.23 -3.69
CA VAL A 82 -1.75 2.48 -4.77
C VAL A 82 -2.71 3.36 -5.55
N ALA A 83 -3.19 2.86 -6.69
CA ALA A 83 -4.21 3.54 -7.47
C ALA A 83 -5.44 3.86 -6.59
N GLY A 84 -5.81 5.13 -6.54
CA GLY A 84 -6.94 5.61 -5.73
C GLY A 84 -6.60 5.99 -4.30
N SER A 85 -5.42 5.61 -3.77
CA SER A 85 -5.01 5.94 -2.40
C SER A 85 -5.00 7.44 -2.12
N ARG A 86 -5.53 7.84 -0.98
CA ARG A 86 -5.62 9.23 -0.53
C ARG A 86 -5.20 9.38 0.92
N ALA A 87 -4.36 10.38 1.17
CA ALA A 87 -4.19 10.95 2.49
C ALA A 87 -5.35 11.92 2.75
N ALA A 88 -5.84 11.96 3.99
CA ALA A 88 -6.91 12.83 4.42
C ALA A 88 -6.35 14.00 5.22
N ILE A 89 -6.56 15.21 4.70
CA ILE A 89 -6.29 16.46 5.41
C ILE A 89 -7.60 16.86 6.10
N ILE A 90 -7.59 16.85 7.43
CA ILE A 90 -8.77 17.10 8.27
C ILE A 90 -8.58 18.44 8.97
N THR A 91 -9.53 19.36 8.78
CA THR A 91 -9.48 20.70 9.38
C THR A 91 -10.44 20.79 10.57
N ASP A 92 -9.87 21.04 11.74
CA ASP A 92 -10.60 21.28 12.99
C ASP A 92 -11.29 22.66 12.97
N PRO A 93 -12.49 22.82 13.57
CA PRO A 93 -13.08 24.12 13.84
C PRO A 93 -12.17 25.14 14.55
N ASP A 94 -11.18 24.70 15.33
CA ASP A 94 -10.21 25.60 15.97
C ASP A 94 -9.05 26.06 15.05
N GLY A 95 -8.97 25.49 13.84
CA GLY A 95 -7.99 25.82 12.80
C GLY A 95 -6.87 24.79 12.65
N THR A 96 -6.75 23.82 13.56
CA THR A 96 -5.73 22.76 13.49
C THR A 96 -5.94 21.87 12.27
N ARG A 97 -4.87 21.56 11.54
CA ARG A 97 -4.87 20.71 10.34
C ARG A 97 -4.14 19.40 10.63
N TYR A 98 -4.85 18.29 10.47
CA TYR A 98 -4.29 16.94 10.59
C TYR A 98 -4.09 16.35 9.20
N CYS A 99 -3.00 15.60 8.99
CA CYS A 99 -2.85 14.71 7.86
C CYS A 99 -2.82 13.26 8.34
N TYR A 100 -3.85 12.48 8.00
CA TYR A 100 -3.78 11.03 8.09
C TYR A 100 -3.33 10.48 6.73
N THR A 101 -2.14 9.89 6.66
CA THR A 101 -1.58 9.45 5.37
C THR A 101 -2.23 8.18 4.82
N GLY A 102 -2.81 7.35 5.70
CA GLY A 102 -2.96 5.92 5.38
C GLY A 102 -1.58 5.33 5.08
N ASP A 103 -1.54 4.39 4.15
CA ASP A 103 -0.28 3.96 3.52
C ASP A 103 0.19 5.00 2.51
N VAL A 104 1.51 5.23 2.46
CA VAL A 104 2.07 6.38 1.74
C VAL A 104 3.34 6.03 0.99
N CYS A 105 3.54 6.66 -0.17
CA CYS A 105 4.82 6.61 -0.87
C CYS A 105 5.10 7.94 -1.58
N THR A 106 6.21 8.58 -1.23
CA THR A 106 6.65 9.87 -1.77
C THR A 106 7.33 9.74 -3.14
N ARG A 107 7.69 8.52 -3.57
CA ARG A 107 8.26 8.26 -4.90
C ARG A 107 7.20 8.14 -5.98
N SER A 108 7.34 8.92 -7.05
CA SER A 108 6.68 8.64 -8.32
C SER A 108 7.24 7.35 -8.93
N ARG A 109 6.34 6.45 -9.34
CA ARG A 109 6.72 5.17 -9.95
C ARG A 109 5.62 4.65 -10.87
N PHE A 110 6.04 4.10 -12.00
CA PHE A 110 5.15 3.59 -13.04
C PHE A 110 4.09 4.63 -13.47
N TYR A 111 2.84 4.42 -13.09
CA TYR A 111 1.68 5.24 -13.44
C TYR A 111 1.14 6.05 -12.24
N LEU A 112 1.87 6.07 -11.13
CA LEU A 112 1.49 6.79 -9.92
C LEU A 112 2.50 7.88 -9.61
N ASP A 113 1.99 9.09 -9.42
CA ASP A 113 2.75 10.19 -8.84
C ASP A 113 2.94 9.95 -7.33
N GLY A 114 4.10 10.37 -6.82
CA GLY A 114 4.43 10.32 -5.40
C GLY A 114 3.57 11.29 -4.59
N PHE A 115 3.48 11.03 -3.29
CA PHE A 115 2.80 11.93 -2.35
C PHE A 115 3.47 13.30 -2.29
N GLU A 116 2.73 14.35 -2.68
CA GLU A 116 3.10 15.73 -2.42
C GLU A 116 2.75 16.08 -0.96
N VAL A 117 3.77 16.19 -0.12
CA VAL A 117 3.61 16.37 1.33
C VAL A 117 2.95 17.73 1.64
N PRO A 118 1.81 17.75 2.36
CA PRO A 118 1.14 18.98 2.73
C PRO A 118 1.76 19.61 3.99
N ASP A 119 1.68 20.95 4.08
CA ASP A 119 1.92 21.71 5.31
C ASP A 119 0.74 21.47 6.28
N VAL A 120 1.01 20.92 7.47
CA VAL A 120 0.03 20.51 8.50
C VAL A 120 0.60 20.60 9.91
N ASP A 121 -0.27 20.84 10.89
CA ASP A 121 0.14 20.93 12.30
C ASP A 121 0.37 19.54 12.93
N VAL A 122 -0.40 18.54 12.48
CA VAL A 122 -0.32 17.16 12.98
C VAL A 122 -0.21 16.16 11.84
N LEU A 123 0.80 15.31 11.90
CA LEU A 123 1.00 14.22 10.95
C LEU A 123 0.74 12.88 11.61
N ILE A 124 -0.13 12.07 11.01
CA ILE A 124 -0.40 10.68 11.41
C ILE A 124 -0.02 9.78 10.25
N THR A 125 1.08 9.04 10.38
CA THR A 125 1.67 8.29 9.27
C THR A 125 2.02 6.85 9.60
N GLU A 126 1.99 6.00 8.57
CA GLU A 126 2.41 4.61 8.68
C GLU A 126 3.91 4.47 8.97
N ALA A 127 4.31 3.30 9.47
CA ALA A 127 5.69 2.94 9.70
C ALA A 127 5.97 1.50 9.26
N THR A 128 5.41 1.05 8.12
CA THR A 128 5.61 -0.31 7.60
C THR A 128 7.10 -0.66 7.51
N TYR A 129 7.91 0.30 7.06
CA TYR A 129 9.37 0.20 7.00
C TYR A 129 10.05 1.19 7.94
N GLY A 130 9.53 1.33 9.17
CA GLY A 130 10.01 2.26 10.18
C GLY A 130 11.36 1.90 10.85
N GLU A 131 12.05 0.86 10.39
CA GLU A 131 13.39 0.51 10.91
C GLU A 131 14.49 1.04 9.99
N PRO A 132 15.58 1.62 10.53
CA PRO A 132 16.67 2.22 9.74
C PRO A 132 17.35 1.31 8.71
N GLU A 133 17.20 0.00 8.86
CA GLU A 133 17.74 -1.00 7.93
C GLU A 133 16.93 -1.17 6.64
N TYR A 134 15.66 -0.74 6.61
CA TYR A 134 14.86 -0.76 5.40
C TYR A 134 15.10 0.50 4.56
N VAL A 135 16.23 0.46 3.84
CA VAL A 135 16.57 1.42 2.80
C VAL A 135 16.50 0.71 1.46
N PHE A 136 15.66 1.21 0.56
CA PHE A 136 15.45 0.56 -0.72
C PHE A 136 16.53 0.99 -1.74
N PRO A 137 16.87 0.12 -2.71
CA PRO A 137 17.68 0.54 -3.84
C PRO A 137 16.98 1.63 -4.64
N ASP A 138 17.74 2.37 -5.43
CA ASP A 138 17.18 3.33 -6.38
C ASP A 138 16.14 2.65 -7.28
N HIS A 139 15.02 3.34 -7.52
CA HIS A 139 13.89 2.74 -8.20
C HIS A 139 14.21 2.35 -9.66
N ASP A 140 14.96 3.18 -10.37
CA ASP A 140 15.30 2.93 -11.78
C ASP A 140 16.34 1.81 -11.88
N GLU A 141 17.30 1.76 -10.95
CA GLU A 141 18.26 0.65 -10.84
C GLU A 141 17.55 -0.68 -10.56
N LEU A 142 16.61 -0.69 -9.61
CA LEU A 142 15.80 -1.88 -9.30
C LEU A 142 14.94 -2.34 -10.49
N VAL A 143 14.31 -1.40 -11.20
CA VAL A 143 13.51 -1.72 -12.40
C VAL A 143 14.40 -2.29 -13.50
N ALA A 144 15.61 -1.76 -13.68
CA ALA A 144 16.58 -2.29 -14.63
C ALA A 144 17.06 -3.70 -14.25
N GLU A 145 17.28 -3.96 -12.95
CA GLU A 145 17.63 -5.29 -12.43
C GLU A 145 16.52 -6.31 -12.71
N ILE A 146 15.27 -5.98 -12.36
CA ILE A 146 14.11 -6.84 -12.61
C ILE A 146 13.96 -7.11 -14.11
N HIS A 147 14.08 -6.08 -14.94
CA HIS A 147 14.01 -6.22 -16.39
C HIS A 147 15.11 -7.16 -16.91
N GLY A 148 16.35 -6.98 -16.48
CA GLY A 148 17.47 -7.86 -16.87
C GLY A 148 17.19 -9.32 -16.51
N TRP A 149 16.77 -9.57 -15.27
CA TRP A 149 16.40 -10.92 -14.83
C TRP A 149 15.25 -11.53 -15.65
N LEU A 150 14.21 -10.73 -15.95
CA LEU A 150 13.08 -11.15 -16.78
C LEU A 150 13.51 -11.44 -18.23
N THR A 151 14.46 -10.71 -18.81
CA THR A 151 14.93 -10.95 -20.18
C THR A 151 15.89 -12.15 -20.26
N ASP A 152 16.74 -12.34 -19.24
CA ASP A 152 17.77 -13.37 -19.25
C ASP A 152 17.25 -14.77 -18.87
N THR A 153 16.05 -14.86 -18.28
CA THR A 153 15.46 -16.14 -17.86
C THR A 153 14.84 -16.88 -19.07
N ASP A 154 15.37 -18.04 -19.43
CA ASP A 154 14.95 -18.84 -20.60
C ASP A 154 13.83 -19.86 -20.29
N ARG A 155 12.99 -19.55 -19.29
CA ARG A 155 11.91 -20.38 -18.74
C ARG A 155 10.70 -19.50 -18.40
N PRO A 156 9.47 -20.04 -18.30
CA PRO A 156 8.34 -19.28 -17.76
C PRO A 156 8.67 -18.75 -16.36
N VAL A 157 8.20 -17.56 -16.01
CA VAL A 157 8.43 -16.97 -14.68
C VAL A 157 7.13 -16.82 -13.91
N ILE A 158 7.16 -17.07 -12.60
CA ILE A 158 6.03 -16.81 -11.71
C ILE A 158 6.36 -15.60 -10.85
N LEU A 159 5.54 -14.55 -10.94
CA LEU A 159 5.75 -13.28 -10.26
C LEU A 159 4.68 -13.09 -9.17
N LEU A 160 5.11 -13.03 -7.90
CA LEU A 160 4.20 -12.98 -6.76
C LEU A 160 4.14 -11.59 -6.14
N GLY A 161 2.93 -11.05 -6.01
CA GLY A 161 2.68 -9.74 -5.43
C GLY A 161 1.26 -9.57 -4.90
N TYR A 162 0.94 -8.42 -4.30
CA TYR A 162 -0.44 -8.09 -3.93
C TYR A 162 -1.33 -7.88 -5.16
N ALA A 163 -2.61 -8.28 -5.07
CA ALA A 163 -3.58 -8.17 -6.16
C ALA A 163 -3.84 -6.72 -6.62
N LEU A 164 -3.75 -5.76 -5.69
CA LEU A 164 -3.79 -4.32 -5.94
C LEU A 164 -2.41 -3.71 -5.65
N GLY A 165 -1.93 -2.87 -6.56
CA GLY A 165 -0.66 -2.17 -6.46
C GLY A 165 0.47 -2.94 -7.12
N ARG A 166 0.86 -4.09 -6.55
CA ARG A 166 2.03 -4.86 -6.99
C ARG A 166 1.76 -5.59 -8.31
N ALA A 167 0.66 -6.33 -8.42
CA ALA A 167 0.34 -7.13 -9.60
C ALA A 167 0.28 -6.29 -10.89
N GLN A 168 -0.25 -5.06 -10.82
CA GLN A 168 -0.28 -4.13 -11.96
C GLN A 168 1.13 -3.73 -12.42
N LYS A 169 2.03 -3.42 -11.47
CA LYS A 169 3.43 -3.08 -11.78
C LYS A 169 4.18 -4.28 -12.38
N LEU A 170 3.94 -5.48 -11.87
CA LEU A 170 4.54 -6.71 -12.39
C LEU A 170 4.07 -7.02 -13.83
N GLN A 171 2.80 -6.78 -14.15
CA GLN A 171 2.30 -6.89 -15.52
C GLN A 171 3.04 -5.93 -16.47
N LEU A 172 3.22 -4.67 -16.07
CA LEU A 172 3.97 -3.68 -16.86
C LEU A 172 5.46 -4.05 -17.02
N LEU A 173 6.10 -4.56 -15.96
CA LEU A 173 7.51 -5.00 -16.01
C LEU A 173 7.69 -6.19 -16.95
N ALA A 174 6.82 -7.20 -16.82
CA ALA A 174 6.85 -8.39 -17.68
C ALA A 174 6.59 -8.04 -19.15
N GLU A 175 5.59 -7.20 -19.43
CA GLU A 175 5.32 -6.73 -20.80
C GLU A 175 6.52 -5.99 -21.38
N ARG A 176 7.12 -5.04 -20.63
CA ARG A 176 8.31 -4.29 -21.07
C ARG A 176 9.50 -5.20 -21.37
N ALA A 177 9.64 -6.31 -20.63
CA ALA A 177 10.66 -7.32 -20.87
C ALA A 177 10.34 -8.24 -22.08
N GLY A 178 9.23 -7.99 -22.79
CA GLY A 178 8.81 -8.75 -23.97
C GLY A 178 8.07 -10.05 -23.66
N ARG A 179 7.58 -10.22 -22.42
CA ARG A 179 6.89 -11.45 -21.99
C ARG A 179 5.40 -11.37 -22.30
N THR A 180 4.80 -12.50 -22.68
CA THR A 180 3.35 -12.63 -22.68
C THR A 180 2.86 -12.83 -21.25
N VAL A 181 1.97 -11.94 -20.80
CA VAL A 181 1.55 -11.92 -19.40
C VAL A 181 0.24 -12.66 -19.20
N TYR A 182 0.23 -13.54 -18.21
CA TYR A 182 -0.95 -14.25 -17.72
C TYR A 182 -1.23 -13.86 -16.26
N THR A 183 -2.51 -13.78 -15.88
CA THR A 183 -2.91 -13.57 -14.48
C THR A 183 -4.31 -14.13 -14.22
N THR A 184 -4.75 -14.05 -12.96
CA THR A 184 -6.09 -14.50 -12.56
C THR A 184 -7.16 -13.47 -12.91
N ASP A 185 -8.40 -13.92 -13.14
CA ASP A 185 -9.54 -13.00 -13.32
C ASP A 185 -9.76 -12.07 -12.12
N ALA A 186 -9.34 -12.48 -10.92
CA ALA A 186 -9.40 -11.62 -9.73
C ALA A 186 -8.49 -10.39 -9.86
N VAL A 187 -7.27 -10.55 -10.39
CA VAL A 187 -6.36 -9.43 -10.67
C VAL A 187 -6.93 -8.58 -11.81
N LYS A 188 -7.47 -9.20 -12.87
CA LYS A 188 -8.09 -8.46 -13.99
C LYS A 188 -9.29 -7.61 -13.55
N ARG A 189 -10.09 -8.10 -12.59
CA ARG A 189 -11.18 -7.30 -11.97
C ARG A 189 -10.67 -6.05 -11.25
N VAL A 190 -9.45 -6.10 -10.70
CA VAL A 190 -8.80 -4.94 -10.07
C VAL A 190 -8.19 -4.02 -11.13
N ASN A 191 -7.66 -4.55 -12.23
CA ASN A 191 -7.11 -3.76 -13.33
C ASN A 191 -8.18 -2.82 -13.92
N GLY A 192 -9.38 -3.33 -14.24
CA GLY A 192 -10.41 -2.59 -14.97
C GLY A 192 -10.72 -1.18 -14.42
N PRO A 193 -11.08 -1.03 -13.13
CA PRO A 193 -11.31 0.30 -12.54
C PRO A 193 -10.10 1.25 -12.63
N ILE A 194 -8.88 0.72 -12.57
CA ILE A 194 -7.64 1.52 -12.65
C ILE A 194 -7.43 1.98 -14.09
N GLU A 195 -7.62 1.10 -15.07
CA GLU A 195 -7.51 1.41 -16.49
C GLU A 195 -8.53 2.49 -16.89
N ASP A 196 -9.79 2.31 -16.46
CA ASP A 196 -10.88 3.27 -16.71
C ASP A 196 -10.59 4.66 -16.10
N ALA A 197 -10.04 4.70 -14.89
CA ALA A 197 -9.82 5.95 -14.17
C ALA A 197 -8.54 6.70 -14.59
N LEU A 198 -7.47 5.97 -14.95
CA LEU A 198 -6.14 6.54 -15.19
C LEU A 198 -5.71 6.51 -16.66
N GLY A 199 -6.44 5.82 -17.55
CA GLY A 199 -6.09 5.69 -18.96
C GLY A 199 -4.80 4.90 -19.20
N VAL A 200 -4.48 3.99 -18.29
CA VAL A 200 -3.37 3.03 -18.42
C VAL A 200 -3.90 1.66 -18.83
N GLU A 201 -3.04 0.79 -19.35
CA GLU A 201 -3.40 -0.59 -19.71
C GLU A 201 -2.49 -1.57 -18.98
N PHE A 202 -3.06 -2.67 -18.49
CA PHE A 202 -2.34 -3.77 -17.87
C PHE A 202 -2.59 -5.04 -18.71
N PRO A 203 -1.75 -5.28 -19.73
CA PRO A 203 -1.99 -6.36 -20.67
C PRO A 203 -1.75 -7.68 -19.97
N ALA A 204 -2.82 -8.44 -19.75
CA ALA A 204 -2.75 -9.78 -19.22
C ALA A 204 -3.89 -10.68 -19.73
N GLN A 205 -3.53 -11.88 -20.12
CA GLN A 205 -4.46 -12.95 -20.46
C GLN A 205 -4.92 -13.67 -19.19
N SER A 206 -6.11 -14.28 -19.22
CA SER A 206 -6.58 -15.08 -18.09
C SER A 206 -5.82 -16.41 -18.07
N PHE A 207 -5.26 -16.77 -16.93
CA PHE A 207 -4.65 -18.08 -16.69
C PHE A 207 -5.73 -19.08 -16.29
N THR A 208 -5.88 -20.15 -17.06
CA THR A 208 -6.83 -21.24 -16.85
C THR A 208 -6.12 -22.59 -17.00
N ASP A 209 -6.76 -23.68 -16.55
CA ASP A 209 -6.14 -25.02 -16.52
C ASP A 209 -5.67 -25.55 -17.90
N ASP A 210 -6.19 -24.97 -19.00
CA ASP A 210 -5.81 -25.30 -20.38
C ASP A 210 -4.65 -24.46 -20.94
N VAL A 211 -4.14 -23.49 -20.17
CA VAL A 211 -2.99 -22.67 -20.57
C VAL A 211 -1.68 -23.42 -20.28
N GLU A 212 -0.96 -23.76 -21.35
CA GLU A 212 0.41 -24.25 -21.26
C GLU A 212 1.38 -23.07 -21.36
N LEU A 213 2.12 -22.79 -20.28
CA LEU A 213 3.13 -21.72 -20.26
C LEU A 213 4.43 -22.16 -20.92
N THR A 214 5.06 -21.22 -21.61
CA THR A 214 6.31 -21.34 -22.36
C THR A 214 7.39 -20.41 -21.80
N ALA A 215 8.61 -20.53 -22.31
CA ALA A 215 9.73 -19.67 -21.89
C ALA A 215 9.50 -18.16 -22.09
N GLU A 216 8.58 -17.78 -22.98
CA GLU A 216 8.26 -16.37 -23.28
C GLU A 216 7.21 -15.79 -22.32
N ASP A 217 6.67 -16.58 -21.40
CA ASP A 217 5.52 -16.21 -20.60
C ASP A 217 5.91 -15.75 -19.18
N ALA A 218 5.07 -14.88 -18.61
CA ALA A 218 5.10 -14.48 -17.20
C ALA A 218 3.72 -14.70 -16.57
N LEU A 219 3.66 -15.43 -15.46
CA LEU A 219 2.45 -15.63 -14.69
C LEU A 219 2.46 -14.76 -13.43
N VAL A 220 1.64 -13.71 -13.40
CA VAL A 220 1.49 -12.81 -12.25
C VAL A 220 0.38 -13.34 -11.36
N LEU A 221 0.70 -13.66 -10.10
CA LEU A 221 -0.28 -14.19 -9.14
C LEU A 221 -0.31 -13.38 -7.85
N PRO A 222 -1.49 -13.28 -7.21
CA PRO A 222 -1.59 -12.71 -5.89
C PRO A 222 -0.89 -13.63 -4.87
N MET A 223 -0.06 -13.06 -4.01
CA MET A 223 0.52 -13.75 -2.87
C MET A 223 -0.55 -13.93 -1.79
N THR A 224 -1.22 -15.08 -1.79
CA THR A 224 -2.19 -15.45 -0.74
C THR A 224 -1.76 -16.76 -0.08
N SER A 225 -1.74 -16.78 1.25
CA SER A 225 -1.24 -17.90 2.05
C SER A 225 -1.92 -19.23 1.73
N GLY A 226 -3.20 -19.22 1.38
CA GLY A 226 -3.96 -20.42 1.00
C GLY A 226 -3.63 -21.01 -0.38
N ARG A 227 -2.73 -20.41 -1.16
CA ARG A 227 -2.36 -20.88 -2.51
C ARG A 227 -0.88 -21.21 -2.65
N LEU A 228 -0.06 -21.02 -1.61
CA LEU A 228 1.38 -21.21 -1.71
C LEU A 228 1.76 -22.62 -2.15
N ASP A 229 1.16 -23.66 -1.55
CA ASP A 229 1.44 -25.06 -1.93
C ASP A 229 1.15 -25.32 -3.42
N TRP A 230 0.01 -24.86 -3.92
CA TRP A 230 -0.35 -25.00 -5.33
C TRP A 230 0.59 -24.23 -6.26
N ILE A 231 1.03 -23.02 -5.86
CA ILE A 231 2.00 -22.24 -6.63
C ILE A 231 3.33 -22.97 -6.71
N GLN A 232 3.78 -23.59 -5.61
CA GLN A 232 5.03 -24.34 -5.58
C GLN A 232 4.96 -25.61 -6.43
N ASP A 233 3.84 -26.34 -6.37
CA ASP A 233 3.61 -27.50 -7.23
C ASP A 233 3.63 -27.09 -8.72
N LEU A 234 2.94 -25.99 -9.07
CA LEU A 234 2.93 -25.45 -10.42
C LEU A 234 4.34 -25.01 -10.88
N ALA A 235 5.09 -24.33 -10.01
CA ALA A 235 6.45 -23.90 -10.29
C ALA A 235 7.37 -25.09 -10.58
N ALA A 236 7.26 -26.15 -9.77
CA ALA A 236 8.03 -27.38 -9.94
C ALA A 236 7.68 -28.11 -11.23
N ASP A 237 6.39 -28.21 -11.58
CA ASP A 237 5.92 -28.85 -12.81
C ASP A 237 6.41 -28.11 -14.08
N LEU A 238 6.51 -26.79 -14.01
CA LEU A 238 6.96 -25.92 -15.12
C LEU A 238 8.47 -25.68 -15.17
N ASP A 239 9.23 -26.12 -14.14
CA ASP A 239 10.60 -25.64 -13.87
C ASP A 239 10.71 -24.10 -13.90
N ALA A 240 9.67 -23.42 -13.40
CA ALA A 240 9.54 -21.97 -13.45
C ALA A 240 10.09 -21.33 -12.17
N PRO A 241 11.06 -20.39 -12.25
CA PRO A 241 11.50 -19.67 -11.06
C PRO A 241 10.38 -18.78 -10.51
N VAL A 242 10.25 -18.78 -9.18
CA VAL A 242 9.30 -17.95 -8.43
C VAL A 242 10.00 -16.71 -7.91
N ALA A 243 9.50 -15.53 -8.29
CA ALA A 243 10.01 -14.23 -7.85
C ALA A 243 9.06 -13.55 -6.85
N GLY A 244 9.61 -13.16 -5.70
CA GLY A 244 8.90 -12.40 -4.66
C GLY A 244 9.21 -10.90 -4.70
N PHE A 245 8.20 -10.05 -4.54
CA PHE A 245 8.36 -8.58 -4.60
C PHE A 245 7.79 -7.89 -3.36
N SER A 246 8.66 -7.33 -2.53
CA SER A 246 8.30 -6.62 -1.31
C SER A 246 9.47 -5.80 -0.77
N GLY A 247 9.22 -4.70 -0.04
CA GLY A 247 10.29 -3.97 0.64
C GLY A 247 11.05 -4.82 1.67
N TRP A 248 10.40 -5.86 2.23
CA TRP A 248 11.06 -6.84 3.10
C TRP A 248 12.19 -7.62 2.40
N ALA A 249 12.25 -7.62 1.06
CA ALA A 249 13.31 -8.25 0.29
C ALA A 249 14.69 -7.57 0.43
N VAL A 250 14.79 -6.43 1.13
CA VAL A 250 16.08 -5.90 1.60
C VAL A 250 16.78 -6.92 2.51
N ASP A 251 16.02 -7.64 3.34
CA ASP A 251 16.53 -8.77 4.11
C ASP A 251 16.53 -10.05 3.25
N SER A 252 17.72 -10.61 3.03
CA SER A 252 17.91 -11.90 2.36
C SER A 252 17.09 -13.06 2.96
N SER A 253 16.69 -12.97 4.22
CA SER A 253 15.83 -13.97 4.87
C SER A 253 14.43 -14.04 4.26
N PHE A 254 13.95 -12.95 3.65
CA PHE A 254 12.66 -12.89 2.95
C PHE A 254 12.56 -13.94 1.85
N LYS A 255 13.65 -14.14 1.09
CA LYS A 255 13.76 -15.17 0.05
C LYS A 255 13.41 -16.56 0.58
N PHE A 256 13.99 -16.93 1.72
CA PHE A 256 13.79 -18.24 2.32
C PHE A 256 12.43 -18.37 3.02
N ARG A 257 11.91 -17.30 3.61
CA ARG A 257 10.61 -17.30 4.29
C ARG A 257 9.44 -17.53 3.33
N GLY A 258 9.55 -17.02 2.10
CA GLY A 258 8.52 -17.17 1.07
C GLY A 258 8.80 -18.24 0.02
N ASP A 259 9.88 -19.02 0.19
CA ASP A 259 10.32 -20.06 -0.75
C ASP A 259 10.42 -19.55 -2.20
N TYR A 260 11.09 -18.40 -2.36
CA TYR A 260 11.34 -17.77 -3.65
C TYR A 260 12.72 -18.15 -4.21
N ASP A 261 12.83 -18.25 -5.53
CA ASP A 261 14.10 -18.39 -6.23
C ASP A 261 14.86 -17.06 -6.30
N VAL A 262 14.14 -15.95 -6.39
CA VAL A 262 14.68 -14.58 -6.44
C VAL A 262 13.72 -13.61 -5.75
N THR A 263 14.25 -12.51 -5.22
CA THR A 263 13.44 -11.48 -4.57
C THR A 263 13.92 -10.09 -4.91
N PHE A 264 12.99 -9.15 -4.99
CA PHE A 264 13.27 -7.75 -5.31
C PHE A 264 12.59 -6.81 -4.32
N ALA A 265 13.31 -5.78 -3.88
CA ALA A 265 12.85 -4.76 -2.92
C ALA A 265 11.85 -3.74 -3.55
N LEU A 266 10.93 -4.24 -4.37
CA LEU A 266 9.90 -3.42 -5.00
C LEU A 266 8.77 -3.22 -3.99
N SER A 267 8.68 -2.02 -3.41
CA SER A 267 7.66 -1.65 -2.43
C SER A 267 6.69 -0.58 -2.96
N ASP A 268 5.52 -0.51 -2.32
CA ASP A 268 4.52 0.53 -2.56
C ASP A 268 4.40 1.51 -1.39
N HIS A 269 5.24 1.36 -0.38
CA HIS A 269 5.33 2.24 0.78
C HIS A 269 6.61 3.04 0.73
N CYS A 270 6.71 4.11 1.52
CA CYS A 270 7.98 4.76 1.84
C CYS A 270 8.94 3.76 2.49
N ASP A 271 10.23 3.91 2.20
CA ASP A 271 11.27 3.30 3.02
C ASP A 271 11.57 4.17 4.25
N PHE A 272 12.53 3.78 5.09
CA PHE A 272 12.85 4.54 6.30
C PHE A 272 13.30 5.98 6.01
N ALA A 273 14.17 6.18 5.02
CA ALA A 273 14.71 7.49 4.68
C ALA A 273 13.61 8.41 4.11
N GLU A 274 12.67 7.85 3.36
CA GLU A 274 11.52 8.58 2.83
C GLU A 274 10.48 8.91 3.87
N LEU A 275 10.28 8.05 4.88
CA LEU A 275 9.44 8.38 6.04
C LEU A 275 10.03 9.56 6.81
N CYS A 276 11.36 9.59 7.00
CA CYS A 276 12.04 10.73 7.61
C CYS A 276 11.90 11.99 6.73
N GLY A 277 12.14 11.87 5.43
CA GLY A 277 11.99 12.98 4.47
C GLY A 277 10.55 13.50 4.37
N LEU A 278 9.55 12.65 4.56
CA LEU A 278 8.14 13.03 4.65
C LEU A 278 7.90 13.91 5.88
N VAL A 279 8.44 13.53 7.04
CA VAL A 279 8.36 14.33 8.27
C VAL A 279 9.07 15.66 8.11
N GLU A 280 10.29 15.66 7.58
CA GLU A 280 11.08 16.88 7.34
C GLU A 280 10.36 17.85 6.39
N ALA A 281 9.67 17.34 5.38
CA ALA A 281 8.91 18.15 4.42
C ALA A 281 7.59 18.70 5.00
N ALA A 282 6.93 17.94 5.88
CA ALA A 282 5.70 18.37 6.55
C ALA A 282 5.95 19.38 7.67
N ASP A 283 7.09 19.26 8.37
CA ASP A 283 7.49 20.05 9.55
C ASP A 283 6.35 20.24 10.60
N PRO A 284 5.68 19.16 11.04
CA PRO A 284 4.51 19.26 11.92
C PRO A 284 4.90 19.50 13.39
N ASP A 285 4.01 20.12 14.16
CA ASP A 285 4.16 20.30 15.60
C ASP A 285 4.06 18.96 16.37
N GLN A 286 3.30 17.99 15.85
CA GLN A 286 3.12 16.67 16.43
C GLN A 286 3.08 15.57 15.37
N ILE A 287 3.75 14.46 15.65
CA ILE A 287 3.77 13.27 14.81
C ILE A 287 3.20 12.08 15.58
N TYR A 288 2.37 11.31 14.89
CA TYR A 288 1.85 10.03 15.33
C TYR A 288 2.25 8.95 14.34
N THR A 289 3.01 7.96 14.80
CA THR A 289 3.37 6.78 13.99
C THR A 289 2.43 5.63 14.30
N GLN A 290 2.12 4.83 13.28
CA GLN A 290 1.23 3.68 13.39
C GLN A 290 1.57 2.62 12.32
N HIS A 291 1.05 1.40 12.44
CA HIS A 291 1.48 0.22 11.67
C HIS A 291 2.99 -0.10 11.78
N GLY A 292 3.38 -1.29 11.34
CA GLY A 292 4.78 -1.73 11.25
C GLY A 292 5.63 -1.44 12.50
N SER A 293 6.79 -0.82 12.30
CA SER A 293 7.79 -0.52 13.33
C SER A 293 7.65 0.91 13.87
N GLY A 294 6.41 1.29 14.21
CA GLY A 294 6.04 2.64 14.67
C GLY A 294 6.86 3.17 15.86
N ASP A 295 7.14 2.30 16.85
CA ASP A 295 7.98 2.66 18.01
C ASP A 295 9.40 3.06 17.58
N THR A 296 9.99 2.31 16.64
CA THR A 296 11.35 2.59 16.15
C THR A 296 11.43 3.91 15.40
N LEU A 297 10.44 4.19 14.54
CA LEU A 297 10.36 5.46 13.82
C LEU A 297 10.13 6.64 14.78
N ALA A 298 9.21 6.51 15.74
CA ALA A 298 8.93 7.57 16.71
C ALA A 298 10.14 7.87 17.60
N ASP A 299 10.84 6.83 18.08
CA ASP A 299 12.07 6.99 18.87
C ASP A 299 13.16 7.72 18.08
N TYR A 300 13.34 7.35 16.80
CA TYR A 300 14.29 8.02 15.92
C TYR A 300 13.94 9.50 15.71
N LEU A 301 12.69 9.81 15.33
CA LEU A 301 12.22 11.18 15.09
C LEU A 301 12.35 12.04 16.36
N THR A 302 12.05 11.47 17.52
CA THR A 302 12.26 12.14 18.82
C THR A 302 13.72 12.46 19.07
N SER A 303 14.64 11.55 18.69
CA SER A 303 16.08 11.78 18.81
C SER A 303 16.59 12.88 17.88
N GLU A 304 15.93 13.10 16.73
CA GLU A 304 16.18 14.19 15.79
C GLU A 304 15.50 15.52 16.19
N GLY A 305 14.69 15.52 17.25
CA GLY A 305 14.11 16.71 17.86
C GLY A 305 12.64 16.99 17.55
N TYR A 306 11.95 16.07 16.87
CA TYR A 306 10.50 16.15 16.64
C TYR A 306 9.69 15.66 17.85
N ASP A 307 8.46 16.16 18.01
CA ASP A 307 7.49 15.57 18.96
C ASP A 307 6.78 14.39 18.28
N ALA A 308 7.32 13.18 18.44
CA ALA A 308 6.81 11.97 17.83
C ALA A 308 6.41 10.92 18.86
N GLN A 309 5.30 10.24 18.63
CA GLN A 309 4.87 9.11 19.46
C GLN A 309 4.10 8.07 18.65
N THR A 310 4.27 6.80 18.99
CA THR A 310 3.46 5.73 18.40
C THR A 310 2.06 5.72 19.01
N ILE A 311 1.04 5.51 18.18
CA ILE A 311 -0.30 5.18 18.67
C ILE A 311 -0.51 3.67 18.59
N LYS A 312 -0.85 3.05 19.71
CA LYS A 312 -1.16 1.61 19.78
C LYS A 312 -2.66 1.37 19.87
N GLN A 313 -3.09 0.31 19.20
CA GLN A 313 -4.50 -0.08 19.18
C GLN A 313 -5.02 -0.33 20.61
N ASN A 314 -6.16 0.29 20.95
CA ASN A 314 -6.82 0.23 22.25
C ASN A 314 -6.03 0.84 23.43
N GLN A 315 -5.06 1.71 23.17
CA GLN A 315 -4.38 2.47 24.22
C GLN A 315 -5.34 3.55 24.78
N THR A 316 -5.61 3.51 26.08
CA THR A 316 -6.64 4.38 26.70
C THR A 316 -6.05 5.57 27.45
N SER A 317 -4.74 5.61 27.67
CA SER A 317 -4.06 6.80 28.18
C SER A 317 -2.59 6.91 27.77
N LEU A 318 -2.07 8.14 27.71
CA LEU A 318 -0.66 8.48 27.54
C LEU A 318 0.25 7.96 28.68
N GLY A 319 -0.33 7.41 29.76
CA GLY A 319 0.40 6.84 30.90
C GLY A 319 0.58 5.32 30.83
N GLU A 320 0.06 4.67 29.79
CA GLU A 320 0.27 3.24 29.53
C GLU A 320 1.53 3.08 28.68
N PHE A 321 2.68 3.34 29.30
CA PHE A 321 4.03 3.04 28.81
C PHE A 321 4.39 1.58 29.12
#